data_AF-A0A0C3CWF1-F1
#
_entry.id   AF-A0A0C3CWF1-F1
#
_cell.length_a   1.000
_cell.length_b   1.000
_cell.length_c   1.000
_cell.angle_alpha   90.00
_cell.angle_beta   90.00
_cell.angle_gamma   90.00
#
_symmetry.space_group_name_H-M   'P 1'
#
loop_
_entity.id
_entity.type
_entity.pdbx_description
1 polymer ?
#
loop_
_entity_poly.entity_id
_entity_poly.type
_entity_poly.pdbx_seq_one_letter_code
_entity_poly.pdbx_strand_id
1 'polypeptide(L)'
;MPVNFLEYIPREIRDKIYTYVLACPSGSVRLFPWIYSPPNLRSYALEFDPSQNIITGDKDPIDLSLLRTCKQIHRECKDIIWEHNGLRLREPPNLFHKFKRYTTFRKIRYIKHIKIQLELLDWDELEWISKALKALVILAQEGSLESIRLIATKDRRRRLVEFEHLSNLKKQGENMDGRWYRAASISGVQSLSQRTFAINTGWPRFSHWGKQNWLRVMLLDPVQPNRLLKEIHDTFGGELYANGLLCYKDHTRVVEEFELDLHEGEIKIVPSRKQANV
;
A
#
# COMPACT_ATOMS: atom_id res chain seq x y z
N MET A 1 -41.80 -3.58 -28.51
CA MET A 1 -40.52 -2.98 -28.07
C MET A 1 -40.21 -3.53 -26.69
N PRO A 2 -38.94 -3.81 -26.36
CA PRO A 2 -38.60 -4.23 -25.00
C PRO A 2 -38.97 -3.11 -24.04
N VAL A 3 -39.65 -3.49 -22.98
CA VAL A 3 -40.21 -2.60 -21.97
C VAL A 3 -39.04 -2.02 -21.14
N ASN A 4 -38.96 -0.70 -21.00
CA ASN A 4 -37.89 -0.08 -20.21
C ASN A 4 -38.11 -0.39 -18.73
N PHE A 5 -37.34 -1.33 -18.19
CA PHE A 5 -37.40 -1.79 -16.80
C PHE A 5 -37.42 -0.64 -15.79
N LEU A 6 -36.70 0.46 -16.06
CA LEU A 6 -36.60 1.61 -15.16
C LEU A 6 -37.87 2.49 -15.14
N GLU A 7 -38.71 2.41 -16.17
CA GLU A 7 -39.96 3.19 -16.26
C GLU A 7 -41.12 2.51 -15.53
N TYR A 8 -41.08 1.18 -15.40
CA TYR A 8 -42.18 0.39 -14.81
C TYR A 8 -42.07 0.22 -13.31
N ILE A 9 -40.85 0.24 -12.76
CA ILE A 9 -40.63 0.09 -11.33
C ILE A 9 -40.73 1.47 -10.68
N PRO A 10 -41.58 1.69 -9.67
CA PRO A 10 -41.64 2.96 -8.95
C PRO A 10 -40.30 3.36 -8.33
N ARG A 11 -40.05 4.67 -8.23
CA ARG A 11 -38.79 5.23 -7.72
C ARG A 11 -38.42 4.67 -6.34
N GLU A 12 -39.42 4.49 -5.48
CA GLU A 12 -39.27 4.01 -4.11
C GLU A 12 -38.74 2.57 -4.06
N ILE A 13 -39.16 1.73 -5.00
CA ILE A 13 -38.66 0.36 -5.11
C ILE A 13 -37.25 0.35 -5.69
N ARG A 14 -36.96 1.22 -6.68
CA ARG A 14 -35.61 1.38 -7.21
C ARG A 14 -34.64 1.84 -6.14
N ASP A 15 -35.03 2.79 -5.29
CA ASP A 15 -34.18 3.27 -4.19
C ASP A 15 -33.89 2.18 -3.17
N LYS A 16 -34.87 1.32 -2.83
CA LYS A 16 -34.59 0.14 -1.99
C LYS A 16 -33.58 -0.81 -2.63
N ILE A 17 -33.67 -1.03 -3.94
CA ILE A 17 -32.70 -1.85 -4.69
C ILE A 17 -31.33 -1.17 -4.68
N TYR A 18 -31.27 0.13 -4.94
CA TYR A 18 -30.02 0.90 -4.97
C TYR A 18 -29.37 0.93 -3.59
N THR A 19 -30.12 1.19 -2.52
CA THR A 19 -29.61 1.13 -1.16
C THR A 19 -29.12 -0.27 -0.83
N TYR A 20 -29.85 -1.33 -1.20
CA TYR A 20 -29.38 -2.70 -0.98
C TYR A 20 -28.05 -3.00 -1.69
N VAL A 21 -27.89 -2.50 -2.92
CA VAL A 21 -26.68 -2.74 -3.73
C VAL A 21 -25.52 -1.83 -3.33
N LEU A 22 -25.80 -0.59 -2.94
CA LEU A 22 -24.80 0.47 -2.74
C LEU A 22 -24.49 0.76 -1.28
N ALA A 23 -25.32 0.36 -0.32
CA ALA A 23 -25.00 0.50 1.10
C ALA A 23 -24.03 -0.63 1.50
N CYS A 24 -22.81 -0.25 1.88
CA CYS A 24 -21.82 -1.20 2.35
C CYS A 24 -22.30 -1.69 3.72
N PRO A 25 -22.27 -3.01 3.98
CA PRO A 25 -22.51 -3.52 5.33
C PRO A 25 -21.54 -2.93 6.37
N SER A 26 -20.35 -2.45 5.95
CA SER A 26 -19.39 -1.77 6.83
C SER A 26 -19.70 -0.29 7.09
N GLY A 27 -20.67 0.29 6.39
CA GLY A 27 -20.94 1.72 6.37
C GLY A 27 -19.83 2.56 5.74
N SER A 28 -18.93 1.96 4.96
CA SER A 28 -17.86 2.71 4.29
C SER A 28 -17.45 2.18 2.91
N VAL A 29 -17.13 3.10 2.00
CA VAL A 29 -16.51 2.81 0.70
C VAL A 29 -15.00 3.03 0.80
N ARG A 30 -14.25 2.10 0.20
CA ARG A 30 -12.80 2.18 0.01
C ARG A 30 -12.51 2.52 -1.45
N LEU A 31 -11.74 3.58 -1.69
CA LEU A 31 -11.24 3.88 -3.02
C LEU A 31 -9.91 3.17 -3.20
N PHE A 32 -9.89 2.14 -4.03
CA PHE A 32 -8.63 1.55 -4.48
C PHE A 32 -8.16 2.31 -5.73
N PRO A 33 -6.87 2.65 -5.82
CA PRO A 33 -6.28 3.03 -7.11
C PRO A 33 -6.64 1.94 -8.13
N TRP A 34 -7.02 2.34 -9.35
CA TRP A 34 -7.60 1.49 -10.41
C TRP A 34 -6.63 0.43 -10.99
N ILE A 35 -5.65 0.02 -10.20
CA ILE A 35 -4.51 -0.75 -10.63
C ILE A 35 -4.85 -2.24 -10.51
N TYR A 36 -5.47 -2.75 -11.57
CA TYR A 36 -5.50 -4.18 -11.92
C TYR A 36 -6.13 -5.11 -10.86
N SER A 37 -7.45 -5.28 -10.93
CA SER A 37 -8.06 -6.56 -10.54
C SER A 37 -7.72 -7.57 -11.63
N PRO A 38 -6.94 -8.64 -11.37
CA PRO A 38 -6.75 -9.68 -12.36
C PRO A 38 -8.11 -10.35 -12.67
N PRO A 39 -8.39 -10.73 -13.93
CA PRO A 39 -9.69 -11.26 -14.35
C PRO A 39 -10.07 -12.61 -13.71
N ASN A 40 -9.17 -13.23 -12.93
CA ASN A 40 -9.32 -14.58 -12.40
C ASN A 40 -9.45 -14.67 -10.87
N LEU A 41 -9.51 -13.55 -10.12
CA LEU A 41 -10.04 -13.65 -8.75
C LEU A 41 -11.56 -13.78 -8.85
N ARG A 42 -12.04 -15.02 -8.90
CA ARG A 42 -13.44 -15.33 -8.60
C ARG A 42 -13.73 -14.75 -7.22
N SER A 43 -14.57 -13.72 -7.21
CA SER A 43 -15.17 -13.13 -6.03
C SER A 43 -15.81 -14.26 -5.22
N TYR A 44 -15.33 -14.49 -4.00
CA TYR A 44 -15.89 -15.50 -3.11
C TYR A 44 -17.17 -14.90 -2.51
N ALA A 45 -18.29 -15.60 -2.67
CA ALA A 45 -19.57 -15.23 -2.08
C ALA A 45 -19.66 -15.76 -0.64
N LEU A 46 -20.20 -14.96 0.28
CA LEU A 46 -20.71 -15.42 1.58
C LEU A 46 -22.08 -14.78 1.85
N GLU A 47 -22.98 -15.58 2.43
CA GLU A 47 -24.38 -15.24 2.68
C GLU A 47 -24.55 -14.23 3.82
N PHE A 48 -25.57 -13.37 3.69
CA PHE A 48 -26.03 -12.45 4.71
C PHE A 48 -27.20 -13.07 5.47
N ASP A 49 -27.12 -13.10 6.81
CA ASP A 49 -28.25 -13.43 7.68
C ASP A 49 -28.88 -12.12 8.23
N PRO A 50 -30.08 -11.74 7.75
CA PRO A 50 -30.77 -10.52 8.18
C PRO A 50 -31.21 -10.53 9.65
N SER A 51 -31.22 -11.68 10.32
CA SER A 51 -31.81 -11.83 11.64
C SER A 51 -30.87 -11.48 12.79
N GLN A 52 -29.55 -11.56 12.55
CA GLN A 52 -28.56 -11.48 13.63
C GLN A 52 -27.87 -10.12 13.72
N ASN A 53 -27.91 -9.30 12.65
CA ASN A 53 -27.26 -7.98 12.59
C ASN A 53 -25.80 -7.95 13.10
N ILE A 54 -25.09 -9.08 13.03
CA ILE A 54 -23.69 -9.24 13.43
C ILE A 54 -22.84 -9.33 12.16
N ILE A 55 -21.73 -8.58 12.13
CA ILE A 55 -20.76 -8.58 11.04
C ILE A 55 -19.59 -9.47 11.46
N THR A 56 -19.56 -10.71 10.98
CA THR A 56 -18.40 -11.60 11.09
C THR A 56 -17.57 -11.51 9.80
N GLY A 57 -16.30 -11.11 9.92
CA GLY A 57 -15.31 -11.16 8.83
C GLY A 57 -15.14 -9.88 8.00
N ASP A 58 -13.95 -9.74 7.44
CA ASP A 58 -13.50 -8.68 6.52
C ASP A 58 -14.35 -8.74 5.24
N LYS A 59 -15.35 -7.84 5.10
CA LYS A 59 -16.38 -7.89 4.05
C LYS A 59 -15.96 -7.19 2.75
N ASP A 60 -16.53 -7.72 1.65
CA ASP A 60 -16.31 -7.35 0.25
C ASP A 60 -16.55 -5.87 -0.08
N PRO A 61 -15.82 -5.32 -1.06
CA PRO A 61 -16.05 -3.98 -1.56
C PRO A 61 -17.36 -3.90 -2.38
N ILE A 62 -18.10 -2.79 -2.23
CA ILE A 62 -19.22 -2.46 -3.14
C ILE A 62 -18.67 -2.28 -4.56
N ASP A 63 -19.30 -2.90 -5.54
CA ASP A 63 -19.00 -2.64 -6.95
C ASP A 63 -19.72 -1.36 -7.43
N LEU A 64 -18.94 -0.35 -7.78
CA LEU A 64 -19.44 0.92 -8.34
C LEU A 64 -19.83 0.79 -9.82
N SER A 65 -19.79 -0.41 -10.42
CA SER A 65 -20.21 -0.67 -11.79
C SER A 65 -21.65 -0.23 -12.06
N LEU A 66 -22.55 -0.33 -11.07
CA LEU A 66 -23.94 0.13 -11.19
C LEU A 66 -24.03 1.62 -11.56
N LEU A 67 -23.19 2.47 -10.94
CA LEU A 67 -23.13 3.91 -11.22
C LEU A 67 -22.66 4.24 -12.63
N ARG A 68 -22.09 3.26 -13.36
CA ARG A 68 -21.52 3.41 -14.70
C ARG A 68 -22.43 2.86 -15.81
N THR A 69 -23.58 2.28 -15.47
CA THR A 69 -24.48 1.62 -16.42
C THR A 69 -25.18 2.62 -17.35
N CYS A 70 -25.95 3.55 -16.81
CA CYS A 70 -26.64 4.58 -17.58
C CYS A 70 -26.79 5.90 -16.80
N LYS A 71 -27.10 6.99 -17.52
CA LYS A 71 -27.23 8.34 -16.95
C LYS A 71 -28.35 8.43 -15.90
N GLN A 72 -29.44 7.68 -16.09
CA GLN A 72 -30.56 7.67 -15.15
C GLN A 72 -30.12 7.04 -13.81
N ILE A 73 -29.61 5.81 -13.83
CA ILE A 73 -29.11 5.10 -12.63
C ILE A 73 -28.03 5.94 -11.94
N HIS A 74 -27.12 6.55 -12.69
CA HIS A 74 -26.10 7.42 -12.09
C HIS A 74 -26.71 8.58 -11.29
N ARG A 75 -27.66 9.33 -11.88
CA ARG A 75 -28.33 10.46 -11.20
C ARG A 75 -29.12 10.02 -9.99
N GLU A 76 -29.73 8.85 -10.10
CA GLU A 76 -30.59 8.25 -9.10
C GLU A 76 -29.81 7.71 -7.88
N CYS A 77 -28.59 7.22 -8.10
CA CYS A 77 -27.79 6.54 -7.08
C CYS A 77 -26.67 7.37 -6.45
N LYS A 78 -26.24 8.47 -7.09
CA LYS A 78 -25.05 9.23 -6.67
C LYS A 78 -25.15 9.79 -5.24
N ASP A 79 -26.36 10.05 -4.74
CA ASP A 79 -26.56 10.61 -3.40
C ASP A 79 -26.74 9.47 -2.39
N ILE A 80 -27.45 8.41 -2.79
CA ILE A 80 -27.67 7.18 -1.99
C ILE A 80 -26.35 6.56 -1.53
N ILE A 81 -25.35 6.50 -2.42
CA ILE A 81 -24.03 5.98 -2.05
C ILE A 81 -23.37 6.79 -0.92
N TRP A 82 -23.48 8.11 -0.92
CA TRP A 82 -22.84 8.94 0.11
C TRP A 82 -23.68 9.09 1.37
N GLU A 83 -25.00 8.94 1.26
CA GLU A 83 -25.92 8.94 2.39
C GLU A 83 -25.71 7.71 3.28
N HIS A 84 -25.49 6.55 2.67
CA HIS A 84 -25.36 5.28 3.39
C HIS A 84 -23.92 4.80 3.60
N ASN A 85 -22.92 5.52 3.06
CA ASN A 85 -21.52 5.15 3.21
C ASN A 85 -20.63 6.34 3.54
N GLY A 86 -19.80 6.17 4.57
CA GLY A 86 -18.64 7.01 4.78
C GLY A 86 -17.51 6.70 3.78
N LEU A 87 -16.59 7.65 3.61
CA LEU A 87 -15.40 7.45 2.79
C LEU A 87 -14.20 7.14 3.68
N ARG A 88 -13.64 5.93 3.60
CA ARG A 88 -12.41 5.57 4.33
C ARG A 88 -11.20 5.84 3.45
N LEU A 89 -10.57 6.99 3.65
CA LEU A 89 -9.44 7.43 2.83
C LEU A 89 -8.06 6.94 3.31
N ARG A 90 -7.92 6.31 4.48
CA ARG A 90 -6.61 6.16 5.14
C ARG A 90 -6.49 4.94 6.05
N GLU A 91 -6.96 3.78 5.61
CA GLU A 91 -6.58 2.53 6.30
C GLU A 91 -5.08 2.26 6.12
N PRO A 92 -4.42 1.59 7.09
CA PRO A 92 -3.07 1.08 6.87
C PRO A 92 -3.06 0.18 5.62
N PRO A 93 -2.00 0.25 4.80
CA PRO A 93 -1.89 -0.62 3.64
C PRO A 93 -1.89 -2.11 4.05
N ASN A 94 -2.34 -3.03 3.20
CA ASN A 94 -2.23 -4.47 3.49
C ASN A 94 -0.79 -4.87 3.82
N LEU A 95 0.19 -4.17 3.23
CA LEU A 95 1.60 -4.32 3.58
C LEU A 95 1.88 -4.07 5.08
N PHE A 96 1.20 -3.12 5.73
CA PHE A 96 1.30 -2.89 7.18
C PHE A 96 0.91 -4.14 7.96
N HIS A 97 -0.24 -4.75 7.64
CA HIS A 97 -0.72 -5.96 8.29
C HIS A 97 0.24 -7.13 8.08
N LYS A 98 0.85 -7.20 6.88
CA LYS A 98 1.85 -8.21 6.56
C LYS A 98 3.13 -8.02 7.39
N PHE A 99 3.63 -6.79 7.52
CA PHE A 99 4.75 -6.46 8.39
C PHE A 99 4.45 -6.76 9.84
N LYS A 100 3.26 -6.41 10.31
CA LYS A 100 2.79 -6.73 11.67
C LYS A 100 2.73 -8.24 11.91
N ARG A 101 2.37 -9.03 10.91
CA ARG A 101 2.44 -10.50 11.01
C ARG A 101 3.89 -10.98 11.13
N TYR A 102 4.83 -10.38 10.38
CA TYR A 102 6.24 -10.75 10.48
C TYR A 102 6.84 -10.53 11.86
N THR A 103 6.44 -9.45 12.56
CA THR A 103 6.96 -9.14 13.90
C THR A 103 6.62 -10.23 14.93
N THR A 104 5.61 -11.06 14.68
CA THR A 104 5.24 -12.20 15.55
C THR A 104 6.18 -13.40 15.39
N PHE A 105 6.93 -13.52 14.30
CA PHE A 105 7.86 -14.63 14.10
C PHE A 105 9.12 -14.46 14.95
N ARG A 106 9.43 -15.41 15.83
CA ARG A 106 10.64 -15.37 16.68
C ARG A 106 11.94 -15.11 15.89
N LYS A 107 12.06 -15.69 14.68
CA LYS A 107 13.25 -15.54 13.83
C LYS A 107 13.49 -14.09 13.38
N ILE A 108 12.45 -13.26 13.25
CA ILE A 108 12.58 -11.87 12.81
C ILE A 108 13.39 -11.03 13.82
N ARG A 109 13.43 -11.45 15.09
CA ARG A 109 14.14 -10.74 16.16
C ARG A 109 15.66 -10.73 15.98
N TYR A 110 16.20 -11.66 15.18
CA TYR A 110 17.64 -11.74 14.86
C TYR A 110 18.02 -10.95 13.60
N ILE A 111 17.04 -10.36 12.92
CA ILE A 111 17.26 -9.58 11.72
C ILE A 111 17.78 -8.20 12.12
N LYS A 112 18.94 -7.86 11.59
CA LYS A 112 19.61 -6.57 11.83
C LYS A 112 19.33 -5.57 10.73
N HIS A 113 19.12 -6.02 9.50
CA HIS A 113 18.94 -5.14 8.37
C HIS A 113 17.68 -5.52 7.59
N ILE A 114 16.88 -4.53 7.23
CA ILE A 114 15.76 -4.73 6.29
C ILE A 114 16.11 -3.96 5.03
N LYS A 115 16.08 -4.63 3.89
CA LYS A 115 16.30 -4.03 2.57
C LYS A 115 15.01 -4.13 1.77
N ILE A 116 14.44 -3.00 1.40
CA ILE A 116 13.23 -2.91 0.60
C ILE A 116 13.61 -2.32 -0.76
N GLN A 117 13.44 -3.10 -1.81
CA GLN A 117 13.62 -2.64 -3.18
C GLN A 117 12.28 -2.11 -3.70
N LEU A 118 12.30 -0.84 -4.05
CA LEU A 118 11.17 -0.10 -4.61
C LEU A 118 11.43 0.14 -6.11
N GLU A 119 10.38 0.37 -6.87
CA GLU A 119 10.55 0.75 -8.28
C GLU A 119 10.99 2.21 -8.37
N LEU A 120 10.45 3.07 -7.50
CA LEU A 120 10.73 4.50 -7.42
C LEU A 120 10.72 4.96 -5.95
N LEU A 121 11.34 6.11 -5.68
CA LEU A 121 11.19 6.81 -4.40
C LEU A 121 10.28 8.05 -4.52
N ASP A 122 9.23 7.93 -5.31
CA ASP A 122 8.22 8.98 -5.43
C ASP A 122 7.32 9.07 -4.19
N TRP A 123 6.46 10.08 -4.16
CA TRP A 123 5.61 10.36 -3.02
C TRP A 123 4.66 9.21 -2.68
N ASP A 124 4.06 8.53 -3.65
CA ASP A 124 3.06 7.49 -3.40
C ASP A 124 3.70 6.20 -2.89
N GLU A 125 4.84 5.78 -3.47
CA GLU A 125 5.60 4.63 -2.95
C GLU A 125 6.12 4.93 -1.55
N LEU A 126 6.61 6.15 -1.30
CA LEU A 126 7.06 6.57 0.02
C LEU A 126 5.91 6.66 1.03
N GLU A 127 4.74 7.16 0.65
CA GLU A 127 3.59 7.24 1.56
C GLU A 127 3.11 5.83 1.91
N TRP A 128 2.98 4.96 0.90
CA TRP A 128 2.61 3.56 1.08
C TRP A 128 3.59 2.84 2.01
N ILE A 129 4.90 2.94 1.75
CA ILE A 129 5.90 2.25 2.55
C ILE A 129 6.03 2.87 3.95
N SER A 130 5.95 4.20 4.08
CA SER A 130 5.99 4.91 5.37
C SER A 130 4.89 4.41 6.30
N LYS A 131 3.65 4.31 5.79
CA LYS A 131 2.52 3.76 6.54
C LYS A 131 2.76 2.29 6.92
N ALA A 132 3.30 1.48 6.01
CA ALA A 132 3.59 0.08 6.29
C ALA A 132 4.69 -0.12 7.35
N LEU A 133 5.77 0.66 7.28
CA LEU A 133 6.93 0.58 8.17
C LEU A 133 6.57 0.84 9.63
N LYS A 134 5.48 1.56 9.93
CA LYS A 134 4.98 1.73 11.30
C LYS A 134 4.76 0.40 12.03
N ALA A 135 4.46 -0.68 11.32
CA ALA A 135 4.34 -2.02 11.91
C ALA A 135 5.68 -2.59 12.45
N LEU A 136 6.81 -2.08 11.97
CA LEU A 136 8.16 -2.54 12.31
C LEU A 136 8.80 -1.74 13.46
N VAL A 137 8.13 -0.70 13.97
CA VAL A 137 8.64 0.13 15.08
C VAL A 137 8.99 -0.72 16.31
N ILE A 138 8.19 -1.74 16.60
CA ILE A 138 8.46 -2.68 17.71
C ILE A 138 9.79 -3.40 17.51
N LEU A 139 10.16 -3.77 16.28
CA LEU A 139 11.45 -4.41 16.00
C LEU A 139 12.63 -3.44 16.14
N ALA A 140 12.41 -2.15 15.88
CA ALA A 140 13.40 -1.11 16.11
C ALA A 140 13.63 -0.86 17.62
N GLN A 141 12.56 -0.86 18.42
CA GLN A 141 12.61 -0.55 19.85
C GLN A 141 13.06 -1.73 20.71
N GLU A 142 12.57 -2.94 20.43
CA GLU A 142 12.80 -4.14 21.26
C GLU A 142 13.70 -5.18 20.58
N GLY A 143 13.93 -5.05 19.27
CA GLY A 143 14.64 -6.04 18.47
C GLY A 143 16.11 -5.73 18.25
N SER A 144 16.73 -6.53 17.37
CA SER A 144 18.13 -6.31 16.94
C SER A 144 18.26 -5.47 15.67
N LEU A 145 17.17 -4.83 15.23
CA LEU A 145 17.15 -4.04 14.01
C LEU A 145 18.13 -2.86 14.12
N GLU A 146 19.12 -2.83 13.24
CA GLU A 146 20.16 -1.81 13.13
C GLU A 146 19.90 -0.85 11.98
N SER A 147 19.28 -1.30 10.88
CA SER A 147 18.89 -0.40 9.80
C SER A 147 17.79 -0.91 8.89
N ILE A 148 17.07 0.04 8.28
CA ILE A 148 16.14 -0.20 7.17
C ILE A 148 16.64 0.60 5.97
N ARG A 149 16.76 -0.03 4.80
CA ARG A 149 17.18 0.59 3.55
C ARG A 149 16.05 0.50 2.52
N LEU A 150 15.60 1.63 2.01
CA LEU A 150 14.70 1.74 0.87
C LEU A 150 15.53 2.14 -0.34
N ILE A 151 15.52 1.33 -1.39
CA ILE A 151 16.38 1.52 -2.57
C ILE A 151 15.50 1.53 -3.80
N ALA A 152 15.51 2.63 -4.56
CA ALA A 152 14.93 2.63 -5.90
C ALA A 152 15.82 1.84 -6.86
N THR A 153 15.19 1.04 -7.71
CA THR A 153 15.88 0.29 -8.75
C THR A 153 15.64 0.94 -10.10
N LYS A 154 16.73 1.37 -10.73
CA LYS A 154 16.72 2.10 -12.00
C LYS A 154 16.04 1.31 -13.12
N ASP A 155 15.08 1.94 -13.82
CA ASP A 155 14.52 1.46 -15.09
C ASP A 155 15.47 1.77 -16.28
N ARG A 156 16.79 1.50 -16.15
CA ARG A 156 17.69 1.56 -17.31
C ARG A 156 17.49 0.31 -18.17
N ARG A 157 17.97 0.36 -19.43
CA ARG A 157 17.91 -0.77 -20.39
C ARG A 157 18.34 -2.07 -19.68
N ARG A 158 17.33 -2.88 -19.37
CA ARG A 158 17.41 -3.99 -18.42
C ARG A 158 18.51 -4.95 -18.83
N ARG A 159 19.47 -5.22 -17.94
CA ARG A 159 20.30 -6.41 -18.10
C ARG A 159 19.41 -7.64 -17.88
N LEU A 160 19.77 -8.77 -18.50
CA LEU A 160 19.00 -10.03 -18.40
C LEU A 160 18.59 -10.38 -16.95
N VAL A 161 19.47 -10.11 -15.98
CA VAL A 161 19.27 -10.39 -14.54
C VAL A 161 18.11 -9.58 -13.93
N GLU A 162 17.92 -8.32 -14.31
CA GLU A 162 16.83 -7.48 -13.79
C GLU A 162 15.48 -7.90 -14.39
N PHE A 163 15.50 -8.35 -15.64
CA PHE A 163 14.33 -8.93 -16.27
C PHE A 163 13.90 -10.23 -15.59
N GLU A 164 14.86 -11.07 -15.19
CA GLU A 164 14.59 -12.26 -14.38
C GLU A 164 13.97 -11.89 -13.03
N HIS A 165 14.44 -10.82 -12.37
CA HIS A 165 13.87 -10.37 -11.11
C HIS A 165 12.40 -9.99 -11.24
N LEU A 166 12.05 -9.14 -12.22
CA LEU A 166 10.66 -8.75 -12.48
C LEU A 166 9.82 -9.92 -12.97
N SER A 167 10.39 -10.81 -13.78
CA SER A 167 9.73 -12.05 -14.20
C SER A 167 9.43 -12.95 -13.00
N ASN A 168 10.36 -13.06 -12.05
CA ASN A 168 10.18 -13.83 -10.83
C ASN A 168 9.16 -13.19 -9.87
N LEU A 169 9.15 -11.85 -9.75
CA LEU A 169 8.10 -11.11 -9.05
C LEU A 169 6.73 -11.35 -9.70
N LYS A 170 6.65 -11.34 -11.03
CA LYS A 170 5.40 -11.60 -11.74
C LYS A 170 4.91 -13.03 -11.57
N LYS A 171 5.82 -14.00 -11.57
CA LYS A 171 5.48 -15.44 -11.47
C LYS A 171 5.14 -15.88 -10.04
N GLN A 172 5.79 -15.28 -9.04
CA GLN A 172 5.77 -15.78 -7.66
C GLN A 172 5.44 -14.70 -6.61
N GLY A 173 5.33 -13.44 -7.02
CA GLY A 173 4.90 -12.36 -6.15
C GLY A 173 3.38 -12.36 -5.98
N GLU A 174 2.95 -11.82 -4.86
CA GLU A 174 1.54 -11.57 -4.56
C GLU A 174 1.19 -10.12 -4.91
N ASN A 175 -0.10 -9.87 -5.15
CA ASN A 175 -0.61 -8.50 -5.30
C ASN A 175 -0.93 -7.94 -3.91
N MET A 176 -0.23 -6.89 -3.49
CA MET A 176 -0.42 -6.15 -2.26
C MET A 176 -0.65 -4.68 -2.59
N ASP A 177 -1.84 -4.17 -2.27
CA ASP A 177 -2.21 -2.75 -2.47
C ASP A 177 -1.98 -2.25 -3.91
N GLY A 178 -2.25 -3.11 -4.91
CA GLY A 178 -2.04 -2.79 -6.32
C GLY A 178 -0.57 -2.87 -6.77
N ARG A 179 0.34 -3.40 -5.94
CA ARG A 179 1.75 -3.63 -6.25
C ARG A 179 2.09 -5.12 -6.19
N TRP A 180 3.07 -5.56 -6.96
CA TRP A 180 3.70 -6.85 -6.73
C TRP A 180 4.58 -6.77 -5.51
N TYR A 181 4.48 -7.78 -4.65
CA TYR A 181 5.25 -7.88 -3.44
C TYR A 181 5.86 -9.29 -3.33
N ARG A 182 7.10 -9.34 -2.85
CA ARG A 182 7.75 -10.58 -2.44
C ARG A 182 8.78 -10.35 -1.36
N ALA A 183 8.65 -11.05 -0.25
CA ALA A 183 9.70 -11.14 0.76
C ALA A 183 10.58 -12.37 0.53
N ALA A 184 11.86 -12.25 0.91
CA ALA A 184 12.74 -13.39 1.08
C ALA A 184 12.18 -14.33 2.16
N SER A 185 12.38 -15.64 1.99
CA SER A 185 11.94 -16.59 3.01
C SER A 185 12.78 -16.47 4.28
N ILE A 186 12.11 -16.23 5.42
CA ILE A 186 12.74 -16.19 6.75
C ILE A 186 13.08 -17.63 7.23
N SER A 187 12.63 -18.67 6.51
CA SER A 187 12.73 -20.06 6.99
C SER A 187 13.86 -20.90 6.37
N GLY A 188 14.66 -20.37 5.44
CA GLY A 188 15.74 -21.12 4.79
C GLY A 188 17.07 -21.13 5.57
N VAL A 189 17.94 -22.11 5.27
CA VAL A 189 19.32 -22.25 5.82
C VAL A 189 20.18 -21.00 5.57
N GLN A 190 19.89 -20.24 4.50
CA GLN A 190 20.53 -18.94 4.22
C GLN A 190 20.10 -17.80 5.16
N SER A 191 18.97 -17.92 5.86
CA SER A 191 18.47 -16.86 6.77
C SER A 191 19.24 -16.75 8.08
N LEU A 192 19.96 -17.80 8.49
CA LEU A 192 20.74 -17.79 9.73
C LEU A 192 22.07 -17.03 9.56
N SER A 193 22.66 -17.05 8.36
CA SER A 193 23.88 -16.29 8.06
C SER A 193 23.57 -14.87 7.59
N GLN A 194 22.49 -14.67 6.84
CA GLN A 194 22.10 -13.38 6.34
C GLN A 194 21.16 -12.70 7.35
N ARG A 195 21.72 -11.90 8.26
CA ARG A 195 20.97 -10.99 9.17
C ARG A 195 20.21 -9.88 8.44
N THR A 196 19.93 -10.05 7.14
CA THR A 196 19.29 -9.11 6.24
C THR A 196 17.98 -9.71 5.71
N PHE A 197 16.87 -9.02 5.93
CA PHE A 197 15.57 -9.36 5.36
C PHE A 197 15.33 -8.53 4.11
N ALA A 198 15.28 -9.19 2.95
CA ALA A 198 15.03 -8.53 1.68
C ALA A 198 13.55 -8.60 1.29
N ILE A 199 13.00 -7.47 0.87
CA ILE A 199 11.64 -7.30 0.35
C ILE A 199 11.78 -6.63 -1.01
N ASN A 200 11.09 -7.18 -2.00
CA ASN A 200 11.06 -6.63 -3.34
C ASN A 200 9.63 -6.26 -3.68
N THR A 201 9.47 -5.06 -4.21
CA THR A 201 8.19 -4.55 -4.69
C THR A 201 8.32 -4.14 -6.15
N GLY A 202 7.20 -3.99 -6.82
CA GLY A 202 7.17 -3.43 -8.17
C GLY A 202 5.74 -3.16 -8.61
N TRP A 203 5.57 -2.37 -9.64
CA TRP A 203 4.24 -2.08 -10.15
C TRP A 203 3.79 -3.19 -11.11
N PRO A 204 2.51 -3.57 -11.08
CA PRO A 204 1.92 -4.25 -12.23
C PRO A 204 2.05 -3.30 -13.43
N ARG A 205 2.28 -3.85 -14.64
CA ARG A 205 2.53 -3.04 -15.83
C ARG A 205 1.41 -2.01 -16.03
N PHE A 206 1.70 -0.76 -15.70
CA PHE A 206 1.01 0.37 -16.30
C PHE A 206 1.25 0.29 -17.81
N SER A 207 0.26 0.73 -18.59
CA SER A 207 0.62 1.22 -19.92
C SER A 207 1.69 2.31 -19.73
N HIS A 208 2.70 2.35 -20.60
CA HIS A 208 3.76 3.36 -20.51
C HIS A 208 3.18 4.77 -20.33
N TRP A 209 2.07 5.05 -21.02
CA TRP A 209 1.30 6.28 -20.89
C TRP A 209 0.68 6.48 -19.50
N GLY A 210 0.09 5.43 -18.91
CA GLY A 210 -0.45 5.49 -17.54
C GLY A 210 0.62 5.78 -16.50
N LYS A 211 1.81 5.15 -16.61
CA LYS A 211 2.96 5.44 -15.73
C LYS A 211 3.42 6.88 -15.90
N GLN A 212 3.61 7.33 -17.14
CA GLN A 212 4.03 8.71 -17.43
C GLN A 212 3.02 9.75 -16.97
N ASN A 213 1.72 9.51 -17.15
CA ASN A 213 0.69 10.44 -16.72
C ASN A 213 0.58 10.48 -15.19
N TRP A 214 0.67 9.33 -14.54
CA TRP A 214 0.69 9.24 -13.08
C TRP A 214 1.92 9.93 -12.49
N LEU A 215 3.11 9.68 -13.04
CA LEU A 215 4.34 10.38 -12.68
C LEU A 215 4.20 11.88 -12.91
N ARG A 216 3.65 12.30 -14.06
CA ARG A 216 3.42 13.72 -14.33
C ARG A 216 2.50 14.37 -13.30
N VAL A 217 1.47 13.67 -12.81
CA VAL A 217 0.55 14.23 -11.81
C VAL A 217 1.18 14.25 -10.41
N MET A 218 1.95 13.22 -10.04
CA MET A 218 2.55 13.09 -8.71
C MET A 218 3.85 13.88 -8.54
N LEU A 219 4.64 14.06 -9.61
CA LEU A 219 5.91 14.79 -9.59
C LEU A 219 5.75 16.32 -9.62
N LEU A 220 4.52 16.84 -9.72
CA LEU A 220 4.28 18.29 -9.78
C LEU A 220 4.45 19.00 -8.43
N ASP A 221 4.53 18.26 -7.31
CA ASP A 221 4.77 18.85 -6.00
C ASP A 221 6.02 18.25 -5.33
N PRO A 222 7.20 18.85 -5.56
CA PRO A 222 8.47 18.38 -5.00
C PRO A 222 8.58 18.60 -3.48
N VAL A 223 7.64 19.32 -2.83
CA VAL A 223 7.67 19.56 -1.38
C VAL A 223 7.29 18.30 -0.59
N GLN A 224 6.62 17.33 -1.24
CA GLN A 224 5.96 16.24 -0.55
C GLN A 224 6.89 15.12 -0.02
N PRO A 225 7.98 14.69 -0.70
CA PRO A 225 8.86 13.63 -0.19
C PRO A 225 9.54 14.01 1.13
N ASN A 226 9.96 15.25 1.30
CA ASN A 226 10.62 15.73 2.52
C ASN A 226 9.73 15.60 3.76
N ARG A 227 8.42 15.84 3.59
CA ARG A 227 7.44 15.64 4.66
C ARG A 227 7.34 14.17 5.06
N LEU A 228 7.34 13.25 4.09
CA LEU A 228 7.28 11.82 4.37
C LEU A 228 8.57 11.30 5.00
N LEU A 229 9.73 11.81 4.57
CA LEU A 229 11.01 11.49 5.20
C LEU A 229 11.04 11.96 6.66
N LYS A 230 10.51 13.14 6.95
CA LYS A 230 10.32 13.61 8.32
C LYS A 230 9.39 12.68 9.11
N GLU A 231 8.26 12.27 8.54
CA GLU A 231 7.34 11.33 9.20
C GLU A 231 7.98 9.97 9.49
N ILE A 232 8.77 9.44 8.55
CA ILE A 232 9.55 8.21 8.72
C ILE A 232 10.56 8.42 9.86
N HIS A 233 11.31 9.52 9.85
CA HIS A 233 12.26 9.85 10.91
C HIS A 233 11.59 9.98 12.27
N ASP A 234 10.48 10.71 12.38
CA ASP A 234 9.74 10.88 13.63
C ASP A 234 9.19 9.54 14.15
N THR A 235 8.89 8.60 13.26
CA THR A 235 8.40 7.26 13.59
C THR A 235 9.51 6.37 14.20
N PHE A 236 10.73 6.44 13.70
CA PHE A 236 11.84 5.55 14.11
C PHE A 236 12.87 6.21 15.04
N GLY A 237 12.93 7.54 15.07
CA GLY A 237 14.00 8.33 15.66
C GLY A 237 15.36 8.04 15.03
N GLY A 238 16.44 8.36 15.76
CA GLY A 238 17.80 7.98 15.40
C GLY A 238 18.35 8.84 14.26
N GLU A 239 18.85 8.21 13.20
CA GLU A 239 19.43 8.90 12.04
C GLU A 239 18.72 8.48 10.74
N LEU A 240 18.44 9.45 9.87
CA LEU A 240 17.91 9.21 8.53
C LEU A 240 18.86 9.81 7.50
N TYR A 241 19.27 8.97 6.55
CA TYR A 241 20.12 9.33 5.42
C TYR A 241 19.33 9.24 4.13
N ALA A 242 19.47 10.23 3.24
CA ALA A 242 19.00 10.18 1.86
C ALA A 242 20.20 10.34 0.93
N ASN A 243 20.38 9.41 -0.01
CA ASN A 243 21.52 9.39 -0.94
C ASN A 243 22.89 9.45 -0.25
N GLY A 244 22.99 8.89 0.96
CA GLY A 244 24.20 8.94 1.79
C GLY A 244 24.39 10.22 2.60
N LEU A 245 23.58 11.25 2.40
CA LEU A 245 23.59 12.49 3.19
C LEU A 245 22.74 12.33 4.44
N LEU A 246 23.27 12.72 5.61
CA LEU A 246 22.53 12.73 6.87
C LEU A 246 21.51 13.86 6.87
N CYS A 247 20.22 13.54 6.76
CA CYS A 247 19.15 14.52 6.67
C CYS A 247 18.56 14.86 8.04
N TYR A 248 18.40 13.85 8.89
CA TYR A 248 17.81 13.99 10.22
C TYR A 248 18.59 13.20 11.26
N LYS A 249 18.67 13.74 12.47
CA LYS A 249 19.28 13.11 13.64
C LYS A 249 18.51 13.50 14.90
N ASP A 250 18.08 12.53 15.70
CA ASP A 250 17.44 12.74 17.00
C ASP A 250 16.30 13.78 16.96
N HIS A 251 15.33 13.57 16.06
CA HIS A 251 14.20 14.49 15.77
C HIS A 251 14.57 15.90 15.27
N THR A 252 15.84 16.17 15.00
CA THR A 252 16.31 17.43 14.41
C THR A 252 16.68 17.25 12.95
N ARG A 253 16.40 18.28 12.14
CA ARG A 253 16.81 18.34 10.74
C ARG A 253 18.25 18.86 10.70
N VAL A 254 19.14 18.10 10.06
CA VAL A 254 20.57 18.46 9.94
C VAL A 254 20.83 19.26 8.67
N VAL A 255 20.14 18.92 7.58
CA VAL A 255 20.30 19.56 6.27
C VAL A 255 18.99 20.20 5.84
N GLU A 256 19.03 21.51 5.53
CA GLU A 256 17.85 22.29 5.12
C GLU A 256 17.33 21.93 3.73
N GLU A 257 18.19 21.51 2.82
CA GLU A 257 17.82 21.14 1.45
C GLU A 257 18.66 19.95 0.96
N PHE A 258 17.98 18.93 0.46
CA PHE A 258 18.60 17.82 -0.25
C PHE A 258 17.66 17.33 -1.33
N GLU A 259 18.25 16.81 -2.41
CA GLU A 259 17.51 16.27 -3.54
C GLU A 259 17.54 14.73 -3.45
N LEU A 260 16.35 14.13 -3.32
CA LEU A 260 16.21 12.69 -3.38
C LEU A 260 16.10 12.26 -4.84
N ASP A 261 16.99 11.38 -5.26
CA ASP A 261 16.92 10.78 -6.59
C ASP A 261 15.79 9.75 -6.59
N LEU A 262 14.72 10.04 -7.33
CA LEU A 262 13.53 9.20 -7.35
C LEU A 262 13.75 7.86 -8.07
N HIS A 263 14.79 7.74 -8.89
CA HIS A 263 15.04 6.58 -9.75
C HIS A 263 16.19 5.70 -9.26
N GLU A 264 17.17 6.29 -8.57
CA GLU A 264 18.37 5.60 -8.09
C GLU A 264 18.66 5.88 -6.62
N GLY A 265 17.81 6.67 -5.97
CA GLY A 265 18.08 7.10 -4.62
C GLY A 265 18.00 5.96 -3.62
N GLU A 266 18.53 6.28 -2.46
CA GLU A 266 18.50 5.42 -1.30
C GLU A 266 18.08 6.22 -0.07
N ILE A 267 17.15 5.65 0.70
CA ILE A 267 16.86 6.12 2.05
C ILE A 267 17.34 5.06 3.03
N LYS A 268 18.19 5.45 3.98
CA LYS A 268 18.65 4.58 5.05
C LYS A 268 18.20 5.15 6.39
N ILE A 269 17.45 4.33 7.13
CA ILE A 269 16.95 4.64 8.46
C ILE A 269 17.79 3.84 9.46
N VAL A 270 18.37 4.50 10.43
CA VAL A 270 19.08 3.91 11.58
C VAL A 270 18.26 4.27 12.82
N PRO A 271 17.37 3.37 13.29
CA PRO A 271 16.44 3.71 14.36
C PRO A 271 17.16 3.99 15.67
N SER A 272 16.58 4.87 16.49
CA SER A 272 17.06 5.07 17.86
C SER A 272 16.70 3.85 18.69
N ARG A 273 17.68 3.30 19.40
CA ARG A 273 17.41 2.32 20.44
C ARG A 273 16.98 3.08 21.68
N LYS A 274 15.81 2.73 22.23
CA LYS A 274 15.52 3.11 23.61
C LYS A 274 16.66 2.53 24.45
N GLN A 275 17.53 3.40 24.97
CA GLN A 275 18.39 2.99 26.06
C GLN A 275 17.44 2.49 27.13
N ALA A 276 17.52 1.19 27.45
CA ALA A 276 16.85 0.69 28.64
C ALA A 276 17.40 1.56 29.77
N ASN A 277 16.56 2.43 30.35
CA ASN A 277 16.91 3.17 31.54
C ASN A 277 17.27 2.10 32.58
N VAL A 278 18.57 1.90 32.80
CA VAL A 278 19.13 1.06 33.86
C VAL A 278 19.01 1.82 35.17
#